data_AF-A0A836Q1V7-F1
#
_entry.id   AF-A0A836Q1V7-F1
#
_cell.length_a   1.000
_cell.length_b   1.000
_cell.length_c   1.000
_cell.angle_alpha   90.00
_cell.angle_beta   90.00
_cell.angle_gamma   90.00
#
_symmetry.space_group_name_H-M   'P 1'
#
loop_
_entity.id
_entity.type
_entity.pdbx_description
1 polymer ?
#
loop_
_entity_poly.entity_id
_entity_poly.type
_entity_poly.pdbx_seq_one_letter_code
_entity_poly.pdbx_strand_id
1 'polypeptide(L)'
;MTNRKRQTYVSVSICGLFTVLTVSTAFASTTAATAASLTIDQIKNLKVLVPSMGEGPGDWIQFRKGNGLKNKTVGWAKMTSVAVGTDGKKPFAVSHITWQGVSGSGIWNTLILFKESNGKIKQTGRYTPMVSTADKVDIRRGRVFVHLTDPEEVTYAKEHGGRAEGKGWMSIPT
;
A
#
# COMPACT_ATOMS: atom_id res chain seq x y z
N MET A 1 60.31 -51.92 46.24
CA MET A 1 59.35 -51.69 47.34
C MET A 1 57.98 -51.44 46.74
N THR A 2 57.05 -52.31 47.07
CA THR A 2 55.63 -52.37 46.70
C THR A 2 54.82 -51.27 47.38
N ASN A 3 53.87 -50.64 46.66
CA ASN A 3 52.59 -50.29 47.26
C ASN A 3 51.53 -50.00 46.19
N ARG A 4 50.62 -50.96 46.01
CA ARG A 4 49.31 -50.80 45.34
C ARG A 4 48.35 -50.13 46.32
N LYS A 5 47.54 -49.18 45.88
CA LYS A 5 46.24 -48.89 46.50
C LYS A 5 45.14 -48.80 45.44
N ARG A 6 44.00 -49.38 45.83
CA ARG A 6 42.85 -49.84 45.04
C ARG A 6 41.82 -48.73 44.77
N GLN A 7 41.05 -48.94 43.70
CA GLN A 7 39.58 -48.78 43.50
C GLN A 7 38.88 -47.53 44.06
N THR A 8 37.96 -46.90 43.33
CA THR A 8 36.55 -47.34 43.28
C THR A 8 35.85 -46.80 42.03
N TYR A 9 35.22 -47.69 41.26
CA TYR A 9 34.23 -47.33 40.23
C TYR A 9 32.87 -47.23 40.92
N VAL A 10 32.18 -46.10 40.73
CA VAL A 10 30.77 -45.97 41.09
C VAL A 10 29.97 -45.99 39.79
N SER A 11 29.29 -47.11 39.54
CA SER A 11 28.22 -47.19 38.54
C SER A 11 26.94 -46.69 39.17
N VAL A 12 26.39 -45.60 38.66
CA VAL A 12 25.01 -45.17 38.98
C VAL A 12 24.13 -45.56 37.81
N SER A 13 23.33 -46.61 38.02
CA SER A 13 22.28 -47.06 37.14
C SER A 13 21.01 -46.28 37.48
N ILE A 14 20.53 -45.41 36.60
CA ILE A 14 19.21 -44.79 36.72
C ILE A 14 18.34 -45.32 35.58
N CYS A 15 17.54 -46.33 35.93
CA CYS A 15 16.33 -46.69 35.20
C CYS A 15 15.34 -45.51 35.32
N GLY A 16 15.31 -44.66 34.30
CA GLY A 16 14.26 -43.66 34.13
C GLY A 16 13.46 -44.00 32.88
N LEU A 17 12.20 -44.41 33.08
CA LEU A 17 11.19 -44.47 32.02
C LEU A 17 11.17 -43.11 31.28
N PHE A 18 11.65 -43.10 30.04
CA PHE A 18 11.40 -41.98 29.13
C PHE A 18 10.04 -42.22 28.47
N THR A 19 8.99 -41.64 29.06
CA THR A 19 7.70 -41.52 28.40
C THR A 19 7.88 -40.51 27.26
N VAL A 20 8.09 -41.02 26.04
CA VAL A 20 8.13 -40.18 24.83
C VAL A 20 6.72 -39.67 24.59
N LEU A 21 6.46 -38.42 25.01
CA LEU A 21 5.28 -37.68 24.61
C LEU A 21 5.44 -37.35 23.11
N THR A 22 4.87 -38.19 22.24
CA THR A 22 4.65 -37.83 20.84
C THR A 22 3.65 -36.68 20.81
N VAL A 23 4.17 -35.45 20.80
CA VAL A 23 3.38 -34.27 20.43
C VAL A 23 3.10 -34.39 18.95
N SER A 24 1.91 -34.89 18.63
CA SER A 24 1.32 -34.75 17.29
C SER A 24 1.24 -33.26 16.99
N THR A 25 2.24 -32.73 16.29
CA THR A 25 2.12 -31.41 15.68
C THR A 25 1.07 -31.56 14.60
N ALA A 26 -0.17 -31.20 14.97
CA ALA A 26 -1.20 -30.96 13.99
C ALA A 26 -0.61 -29.96 13.00
N PHE A 27 -0.31 -30.43 11.79
CA PHE A 27 -0.16 -29.55 10.65
C PHE A 27 -1.51 -28.85 10.52
N ALA A 28 -1.64 -27.71 11.18
CA ALA A 28 -2.64 -26.74 10.83
C ALA A 28 -2.35 -26.43 9.37
N SER A 29 -3.16 -27.02 8.48
CA SER A 29 -3.35 -26.54 7.13
C SER A 29 -3.74 -25.09 7.27
N THR A 30 -2.71 -24.24 7.26
CA THR A 30 -2.86 -22.81 7.06
C THR A 30 -3.37 -22.75 5.64
N THR A 31 -4.69 -22.77 5.51
CA THR A 31 -5.40 -22.32 4.32
C THR A 31 -4.76 -20.98 4.04
N ALA A 32 -3.87 -20.95 3.04
CA ALA A 32 -3.29 -19.73 2.56
C ALA A 32 -4.51 -18.89 2.19
N ALA A 33 -4.86 -17.94 3.06
CA ALA A 33 -5.88 -16.97 2.77
C ALA A 33 -5.39 -16.35 1.47
N THR A 34 -6.04 -16.72 0.37
CA THR A 34 -5.76 -16.20 -0.95
C THR A 34 -5.85 -14.71 -0.77
N ALA A 35 -4.69 -14.04 -0.69
CA ALA A 35 -4.62 -12.64 -0.31
C ALA A 35 -5.61 -11.91 -1.21
N ALA A 36 -6.63 -11.30 -0.62
CA ALA A 36 -7.73 -10.72 -1.38
C ALA A 36 -7.10 -9.76 -2.36
N SER A 37 -7.11 -10.12 -3.65
CA SER A 37 -6.46 -9.29 -4.64
C SER A 37 -7.24 -7.98 -4.67
N LEU A 38 -6.59 -6.87 -4.31
CA LEU A 38 -7.12 -5.52 -4.51
C LEU A 38 -7.61 -5.44 -5.96
N THR A 39 -8.90 -5.16 -6.16
CA THR A 39 -9.45 -5.01 -7.52
C THR A 39 -9.74 -3.55 -7.83
N ILE A 40 -9.66 -3.20 -9.12
CA ILE A 40 -10.01 -1.86 -9.59
C ILE A 40 -11.45 -1.50 -9.20
N ASP A 41 -12.37 -2.47 -9.24
CA ASP A 41 -13.77 -2.27 -8.89
C ASP A 41 -13.98 -1.97 -7.40
N GLN A 42 -13.20 -2.59 -6.52
CA GLN A 42 -13.22 -2.23 -5.10
C GLN A 42 -12.79 -0.77 -4.94
N ILE A 43 -11.66 -0.37 -5.55
CA ILE A 43 -11.14 1.00 -5.47
C ILE A 43 -12.15 2.05 -5.97
N LYS A 44 -12.81 1.80 -7.10
CA LYS A 44 -13.80 2.71 -7.71
C LYS A 44 -15.07 2.94 -6.87
N ASN A 45 -15.28 2.14 -5.82
CA ASN A 45 -16.43 2.24 -4.93
C ASN A 45 -16.04 2.65 -3.49
N LEU A 46 -14.77 2.98 -3.24
CA LEU A 46 -14.29 3.39 -1.91
C LEU A 46 -14.71 4.81 -1.53
N LYS A 47 -14.75 5.02 -0.21
CA LYS A 47 -14.71 6.34 0.41
C LYS A 47 -13.25 6.74 0.58
N VAL A 48 -12.90 7.92 0.09
CA VAL A 48 -11.55 8.48 0.13
C VAL A 48 -11.57 9.82 0.84
N LEU A 49 -10.45 10.18 1.44
CA LEU A 49 -10.24 11.50 2.02
C LEU A 49 -9.44 12.35 1.05
N VAL A 50 -10.08 13.38 0.50
CA VAL A 50 -9.42 14.35 -0.37
C VAL A 50 -9.06 15.63 0.40
N PRO A 51 -7.98 16.34 0.05
CA PRO A 51 -7.72 17.69 0.52
C PRO A 51 -8.96 18.58 0.43
N SER A 52 -9.22 19.35 1.49
CA SER A 52 -10.22 20.42 1.42
C SER A 52 -9.65 21.62 0.66
N MET A 53 -10.53 22.46 0.12
CA MET A 53 -10.15 23.66 -0.65
C MET A 53 -9.72 24.87 0.21
N GLY A 54 -9.71 24.75 1.54
CA GLY A 54 -9.50 25.89 2.44
C GLY A 54 -8.50 25.60 3.56
N GLU A 55 -7.54 24.69 3.33
CA GLU A 55 -6.55 24.25 4.33
C GLU A 55 -7.15 23.61 5.61
N GLY A 56 -8.42 23.22 5.57
CA GLY A 56 -9.08 22.45 6.63
C GLY A 56 -8.85 20.94 6.52
N PRO A 57 -9.34 20.13 7.49
CA PRO A 57 -9.31 18.68 7.41
C PRO A 57 -9.95 18.22 6.10
N GLY A 58 -9.39 17.18 5.48
CA GLY A 58 -9.85 16.71 4.18
C GLY A 58 -11.35 16.37 4.14
N ASP A 59 -11.94 16.42 2.95
CA ASP A 59 -13.33 16.03 2.72
C ASP A 59 -13.43 14.55 2.36
N TRP A 60 -14.38 13.85 2.99
CA TRP A 60 -14.69 12.48 2.61
C TRP A 60 -15.56 12.46 1.36
N ILE A 61 -15.06 11.82 0.30
CA ILE A 61 -15.79 11.60 -0.95
C ILE A 61 -15.94 10.10 -1.18
N GLN A 62 -17.16 9.65 -1.42
CA GLN A 62 -17.41 8.29 -1.90
C GLN A 62 -17.42 8.30 -3.43
N PHE A 63 -16.66 7.44 -4.09
CA PHE A 63 -16.87 7.24 -5.52
C PHE A 63 -18.00 6.23 -5.73
N ARG A 64 -18.88 6.46 -6.71
CA ARG A 64 -19.92 5.49 -7.10
C ARG A 64 -19.65 5.04 -8.52
N LYS A 65 -19.34 3.76 -8.74
CA LYS A 65 -19.16 3.15 -10.07
C LYS A 65 -18.24 3.96 -11.01
N GLY A 66 -17.15 4.52 -10.50
CA GLY A 66 -16.21 5.33 -11.29
C GLY A 66 -16.73 6.72 -11.70
N ASN A 67 -17.95 7.09 -11.28
CA ASN A 67 -18.45 8.45 -11.39
C ASN A 67 -18.12 9.24 -10.14
N GLY A 68 -17.69 10.47 -10.37
CA GLY A 68 -17.43 11.42 -9.32
C GLY A 68 -18.68 11.79 -8.53
N LEU A 69 -18.57 11.92 -7.21
CA LEU A 69 -19.65 12.52 -6.42
C LEU A 69 -19.48 14.03 -6.40
N LYS A 70 -20.57 14.74 -6.71
CA LYS A 70 -20.77 16.15 -6.38
C LYS A 70 -21.17 16.22 -4.91
N ASN A 71 -20.35 16.87 -4.08
CA ASN A 71 -20.73 17.20 -2.69
C ASN A 71 -20.80 18.73 -2.56
N LYS A 72 -21.47 19.25 -1.53
CA LYS A 72 -21.65 20.69 -1.30
C LYS A 72 -20.31 21.44 -1.19
N THR A 73 -19.26 20.77 -0.70
CA THR A 73 -17.91 21.35 -0.50
C THR A 73 -17.00 21.20 -1.72
N VAL A 74 -17.22 20.17 -2.55
CA VAL A 74 -16.37 19.84 -3.72
C VAL A 74 -17.25 19.78 -4.96
N GLY A 75 -17.07 20.75 -5.86
CA GLY A 75 -17.95 20.97 -7.01
C GLY A 75 -18.12 19.72 -7.89
N TRP A 76 -17.01 19.02 -8.14
CA TRP A 76 -16.98 17.65 -8.66
C TRP A 76 -15.61 17.02 -8.38
N ALA A 77 -15.56 15.74 -7.99
CA ALA A 77 -14.31 14.98 -7.91
C ALA A 77 -14.48 13.65 -8.63
N LYS A 78 -13.59 13.30 -9.55
CA LYS A 78 -13.66 12.11 -10.40
C LYS A 78 -12.38 11.30 -10.29
N MET A 79 -12.51 9.98 -10.16
CA MET A 79 -11.40 9.05 -10.32
C MET A 79 -11.12 8.86 -11.81
N THR A 80 -9.97 9.32 -12.29
CA THR A 80 -9.62 9.37 -13.72
C THR A 80 -8.80 8.16 -14.16
N SER A 81 -7.94 7.64 -13.29
CA SER A 81 -7.19 6.41 -13.52
C SER A 81 -6.99 5.62 -12.23
N VAL A 82 -6.80 4.31 -12.37
CA VAL A 82 -6.49 3.39 -11.27
C VAL A 82 -5.46 2.38 -11.76
N ALA A 83 -4.39 2.20 -10.99
CA ALA A 83 -3.44 1.12 -11.17
C ALA A 83 -3.46 0.23 -9.92
N VAL A 84 -3.33 -1.08 -10.12
CA VAL A 84 -3.15 -2.06 -9.04
C VAL A 84 -1.82 -2.76 -9.30
N GLY A 85 -1.07 -3.03 -8.24
CA GLY A 85 0.14 -3.81 -8.32
C GLY A 85 0.53 -4.40 -6.97
N THR A 86 1.75 -4.87 -6.89
CA THR A 86 2.31 -5.47 -5.68
C THR A 86 3.64 -4.83 -5.31
N ASP A 87 3.82 -4.58 -4.02
CA ASP A 87 5.11 -4.23 -3.41
C ASP A 87 5.62 -5.49 -2.69
N GLY A 88 6.53 -6.21 -3.35
CA GLY A 88 6.85 -7.58 -3.01
C GLY A 88 5.62 -8.49 -3.14
N LYS A 89 5.08 -8.94 -1.99
CA LYS A 89 3.87 -9.79 -1.91
C LYS A 89 2.63 -9.04 -1.42
N LYS A 90 2.74 -7.73 -1.12
CA LYS A 90 1.65 -6.94 -0.57
C LYS A 90 0.92 -6.21 -1.70
N PRO A 91 -0.38 -6.46 -1.91
CA PRO A 91 -1.12 -5.73 -2.93
C PRO A 91 -1.31 -4.27 -2.51
N PHE A 92 -1.20 -3.37 -3.48
CA PHE A 92 -1.53 -1.96 -3.32
C PHE A 92 -2.14 -1.42 -4.61
N ALA A 93 -2.85 -0.30 -4.49
CA ALA A 93 -3.42 0.40 -5.64
C ALA A 93 -3.13 1.89 -5.54
N VAL A 94 -3.08 2.58 -6.68
CA VAL A 94 -3.07 4.03 -6.74
C VAL A 94 -4.21 4.48 -7.63
N SER A 95 -4.97 5.46 -7.16
CA SER A 95 -5.91 6.18 -8.03
C SER A 95 -5.43 7.60 -8.28
N HIS A 96 -5.69 8.08 -9.48
CA HIS A 96 -5.68 9.49 -9.77
C HIS A 96 -7.10 10.05 -9.64
N ILE A 97 -7.22 11.12 -8.87
CA ILE A 97 -8.45 11.84 -8.64
C ILE A 97 -8.25 13.27 -9.12
N THR A 98 -9.12 13.71 -10.00
CA THR A 98 -9.22 15.09 -10.45
C THR A 98 -10.48 15.70 -9.88
N TRP A 99 -10.42 16.89 -9.30
CA TRP A 99 -11.60 17.62 -8.86
C TRP A 99 -11.55 19.10 -9.21
N GLN A 100 -12.70 19.75 -9.32
CA GLN A 100 -12.79 21.20 -9.43
C GLN A 100 -13.44 21.77 -8.18
N GLY A 101 -12.91 22.93 -7.81
CA GLY A 101 -13.52 23.74 -6.79
C GLY A 101 -14.91 24.25 -7.15
N VAL A 102 -15.70 24.51 -6.11
CA VAL A 102 -16.86 25.39 -6.24
C VAL A 102 -16.34 26.78 -6.58
N SER A 103 -17.00 27.52 -7.47
CA SER A 103 -16.70 28.93 -7.78
C SER A 103 -15.36 29.24 -8.49
N GLY A 104 -14.88 28.36 -9.36
CA GLY A 104 -13.82 28.72 -10.32
C GLY A 104 -12.39 28.60 -9.81
N SER A 105 -12.17 28.00 -8.63
CA SER A 105 -10.85 27.79 -7.98
C SER A 105 -9.90 26.82 -8.70
N GLY A 106 -10.08 26.59 -10.00
CA GLY A 106 -9.23 25.69 -10.79
C GLY A 106 -9.55 24.20 -10.65
N ILE A 107 -8.86 23.41 -11.47
CA ILE A 107 -8.86 21.95 -11.44
C ILE A 107 -7.65 21.51 -10.63
N TRP A 108 -7.87 20.59 -9.70
CA TRP A 108 -6.87 20.02 -8.82
C TRP A 108 -6.76 18.52 -9.06
N ASN A 109 -5.55 18.02 -8.86
CA ASN A 109 -5.20 16.64 -9.12
C ASN A 109 -4.57 16.02 -7.87
N THR A 110 -4.88 14.77 -7.59
CA THR A 110 -4.32 14.08 -6.43
C THR A 110 -4.25 12.58 -6.68
N LEU A 111 -3.10 12.02 -6.36
CA LEU A 111 -2.86 10.59 -6.32
C LEU A 111 -3.12 10.09 -4.89
N ILE A 112 -3.90 9.04 -4.77
CA ILE A 112 -4.18 8.39 -3.49
C ILE A 112 -3.64 6.96 -3.54
N LEU A 113 -2.81 6.62 -2.55
CA LEU A 113 -2.27 5.27 -2.36
C LEU A 113 -3.19 4.48 -1.43
N PHE A 114 -3.60 3.30 -1.89
CA PHE A 114 -4.40 2.34 -1.15
C PHE A 114 -3.58 1.09 -0.85
N LYS A 115 -3.62 0.64 0.40
CA LYS A 115 -3.07 -0.65 0.82
C LYS A 115 -4.15 -1.44 1.55
N GLU A 116 -4.12 -2.76 1.40
CA GLU A 116 -4.95 -3.63 2.20
C GLU A 116 -4.29 -3.86 3.58
N SER A 117 -5.08 -3.74 4.64
CA SER A 117 -4.67 -4.03 6.01
C SER A 117 -5.85 -4.66 6.74
N ASN A 118 -5.66 -5.88 7.24
CA ASN A 118 -6.67 -6.66 7.97
C ASN A 118 -7.99 -6.83 7.19
N GLY A 119 -7.92 -7.18 5.90
CA GLY A 119 -9.10 -7.37 5.04
C GLY A 119 -9.84 -6.08 4.67
N LYS A 120 -9.28 -4.91 5.01
CA LYS A 120 -9.85 -3.59 4.70
C LYS A 120 -8.89 -2.79 3.84
N ILE A 121 -9.41 -2.16 2.79
CA ILE A 121 -8.64 -1.24 1.97
C ILE A 121 -8.59 0.12 2.67
N LYS A 122 -7.39 0.65 2.88
CA LYS A 122 -7.16 1.95 3.53
C LYS A 122 -6.35 2.85 2.62
N GLN A 123 -6.67 4.14 2.64
CA GLN A 123 -5.79 5.19 2.13
C GLN A 123 -4.58 5.31 3.05
N THR A 124 -3.38 5.11 2.51
CA THR A 124 -2.11 5.16 3.27
C THR A 124 -1.20 6.29 2.88
N GLY A 125 -1.46 6.94 1.74
CA GLY A 125 -0.63 8.03 1.24
C GLY A 125 -1.39 8.90 0.26
N ARG A 126 -0.89 10.12 0.08
CA ARG A 126 -1.44 11.12 -0.82
C ARG A 126 -0.31 11.94 -1.44
N TYR A 127 -0.42 12.20 -2.73
CA TYR A 127 0.45 13.13 -3.45
C TYR A 127 -0.39 14.05 -4.33
N THR A 128 -0.22 15.36 -4.21
CA THR A 128 -0.98 16.37 -4.95
C THR A 128 -0.01 17.12 -5.86
N PRO A 129 0.00 16.85 -7.18
CA PRO A 129 0.81 17.62 -8.13
C PRO A 129 0.33 19.08 -8.22
N MET A 130 1.24 20.00 -8.59
CA MET A 130 1.01 21.44 -8.49
C MET A 130 0.21 22.06 -9.64
N VAL A 131 0.33 21.60 -10.89
CA VAL A 131 -0.02 22.44 -12.06
C VAL A 131 -0.88 21.73 -13.10
N SER A 132 -0.73 20.42 -13.26
CA SER A 132 -1.27 19.61 -14.35
C SER A 132 -1.82 18.27 -13.87
N THR A 133 -2.53 17.64 -14.81
CA THR A 133 -3.30 16.42 -14.63
C THR A 133 -2.42 15.27 -15.05
N ALA A 134 -2.07 14.39 -14.11
CA ALA A 134 -1.55 13.07 -14.48
C ALA A 134 -2.58 12.37 -15.39
N ASP A 135 -2.27 12.13 -16.65
CA ASP A 135 -3.23 11.47 -17.53
C ASP A 135 -3.30 9.96 -17.22
N LYS A 136 -2.17 9.39 -16.76
CA LYS A 136 -2.04 7.95 -16.48
C LYS A 136 -1.24 7.69 -15.22
N VAL A 137 -1.65 6.65 -14.51
CA VAL A 137 -0.91 6.05 -13.40
C VAL A 137 -0.65 4.59 -13.74
N ASP A 138 0.54 4.13 -13.39
CA ASP A 138 0.99 2.76 -13.59
C ASP A 138 1.80 2.31 -12.36
N ILE A 139 1.89 1.01 -12.13
CA ILE A 139 2.70 0.43 -11.05
C ILE A 139 3.68 -0.54 -11.67
N ARG A 140 4.99 -0.28 -11.50
CA ARG A 140 6.05 -1.15 -12.02
C ARG A 140 7.04 -1.47 -10.91
N ARG A 141 7.33 -2.76 -10.71
CA ARG A 141 8.33 -3.23 -9.73
C ARG A 141 8.13 -2.61 -8.33
N GLY A 142 6.88 -2.53 -7.86
CA GLY A 142 6.54 -1.97 -6.55
C GLY A 142 6.57 -0.44 -6.45
N ARG A 143 6.87 0.27 -7.53
CA ARG A 143 6.91 1.74 -7.56
C ARG A 143 5.75 2.32 -8.37
N VAL A 144 5.29 3.49 -7.98
CA VAL A 144 4.21 4.22 -8.67
C VAL A 144 4.82 5.10 -9.73
N PHE A 145 4.32 4.96 -10.95
CA PHE A 145 4.69 5.74 -12.10
C PHE A 145 3.50 6.59 -12.52
N VAL A 146 3.80 7.84 -12.82
CA VAL A 146 2.80 8.83 -13.18
C VAL A 146 3.27 9.49 -14.45
N HIS A 147 2.41 9.54 -15.45
CA HIS A 147 2.72 10.21 -16.69
C HIS A 147 2.33 11.69 -16.54
N LEU A 148 3.35 12.54 -16.56
CA LEU A 148 3.23 14.00 -16.48
C LEU A 148 3.50 14.55 -17.88
N THR A 149 2.58 15.40 -18.33
CA THR A 149 2.66 16.03 -19.66
C THR A 149 3.27 17.43 -19.59
N ASP A 150 3.33 18.02 -18.40
CA ASP A 150 3.83 19.37 -18.16
C ASP A 150 5.30 19.35 -17.67
N PRO A 151 6.23 20.05 -18.36
CA PRO A 151 7.62 20.16 -17.94
C PRO A 151 7.84 20.77 -16.54
N GLU A 152 6.98 21.70 -16.09
CA GLU A 152 7.11 22.30 -14.76
C GLU A 152 6.85 21.26 -13.67
N GLU A 153 5.90 20.34 -13.90
CA GLU A 153 5.62 19.25 -12.97
C GLU A 153 6.71 18.19 -12.93
N VAL A 154 7.37 17.94 -14.07
CA VAL A 154 8.55 17.07 -14.08
C VAL A 154 9.64 17.67 -13.18
N THR A 155 9.79 18.99 -13.17
CA THR A 155 10.74 19.69 -12.30
C THR A 155 10.31 19.59 -10.84
N TYR A 156 9.06 19.94 -10.54
CA TYR A 156 8.49 19.84 -9.19
C TYR A 156 8.61 18.42 -8.61
N ALA A 157 8.22 17.40 -9.38
CA ALA A 157 8.31 16.01 -8.95
C ALA A 157 9.75 15.58 -8.65
N LYS A 158 10.75 16.07 -9.40
CA LYS A 158 12.18 15.81 -9.10
C LYS A 158 12.61 16.46 -7.79
N GLU A 159 12.23 17.71 -7.55
CA GLU A 159 12.54 18.43 -6.30
C GLU A 159 11.96 17.72 -5.06
N HIS A 160 10.86 16.98 -5.25
CA HIS A 160 10.17 16.24 -4.18
C HIS A 160 10.52 14.74 -4.18
N GLY A 161 11.69 14.37 -4.71
CA GLY A 161 12.24 13.01 -4.64
C GLY A 161 11.73 12.03 -5.68
N GLY A 162 10.93 12.48 -6.63
CA GLY A 162 10.56 11.72 -7.82
C GLY A 162 11.73 11.54 -8.79
N ARG A 163 11.70 10.47 -9.59
CA ARG A 163 12.74 10.21 -10.61
C ARG A 163 12.12 10.14 -11.99
N ALA A 164 12.73 10.82 -12.95
CA ALA A 164 12.33 10.74 -14.35
C ALA A 164 12.75 9.39 -14.95
N GLU A 165 11.80 8.74 -15.64
CA GLU A 165 11.95 7.38 -16.17
C GLU A 165 11.77 7.37 -17.72
N GLY A 166 11.71 8.57 -18.32
CA GLY A 166 11.61 8.80 -19.77
C GLY A 166 10.18 8.94 -20.28
N LYS A 167 10.01 9.61 -21.43
CA LYS A 167 8.71 9.81 -22.11
C LYS A 167 7.58 10.32 -21.18
N GLY A 168 7.88 11.31 -20.34
CA GLY A 168 6.89 11.90 -19.41
C GLY A 168 6.61 11.06 -18.17
N TRP A 169 7.16 9.85 -18.01
CA TRP A 169 6.96 9.06 -16.80
C TRP A 169 7.87 9.51 -15.65
N MET A 170 7.24 9.71 -14.50
CA MET A 170 7.88 10.00 -13.23
C MET A 170 7.57 8.89 -12.23
N SER A 171 8.58 8.36 -11.56
CA SER A 171 8.39 7.50 -10.40
C SER A 171 8.26 8.34 -9.15
N ILE A 172 7.25 8.06 -8.32
CA ILE A 172 6.98 8.78 -7.06
C ILE A 172 7.31 7.87 -5.87
N PRO A 173 7.91 8.41 -4.79
CA PRO A 173 8.08 7.64 -3.56
C PRO A 173 6.72 7.19 -2.98
N THR A 174 6.63 5.92 -2.58
CA THR A 174 5.43 5.26 -2.06
C THR A 174 5.49 5.00 -0.57
#